data_AF-A0A1S3IG80-F1
#
_entry.id   AF-A0A1S3IG80-F1
#
_cell.length_a   1.000
_cell.length_b   1.000
_cell.length_c   1.000
_cell.angle_alpha   90.00
_cell.angle_beta   90.00
_cell.angle_gamma   90.00
#
_symmetry.space_group_name_H-M   'P 1'
#
loop_
_entity.id
_entity.type
_entity.pdbx_description
1 polymer ?
#
loop_
_entity_poly.entity_id
_entity_poly.type
_entity_poly.pdbx_seq_one_letter_code
_entity_poly.pdbx_strand_id
1 'polypeptide(L)'
;MTQFCTVATTTDYSAFSGSSCRPDFNRFILHTDPRMPPKPVAKKPAAKPAAKTAVSGAKPGAKPAGAKTTTKPTAKPAPKATETKPEAKKEPEKVAEAPPAGININIKELAGVLFAEENNKVRASGKWPLLVDPSGISGTFLKYRHVNYIDAFNPSEMEPDRIRMALLGALKFAKALVVDMNEVDMFDTVVTRFEEIQKGLMDKIMDQSILTIDNYKSLMKDGDPPEFEVDPHKTYLMEETMKQFMFILITKSPEPSMELKKKMFVVTIG
;
A
#
# COMPACT_ATOMS: atom_id res chain seq x y z
N MET A 1 17.90 -52.23 -56.66
CA MET A 1 17.27 -51.90 -57.95
C MET A 1 15.89 -51.36 -57.62
N THR A 2 15.49 -50.11 -57.91
CA THR A 2 16.12 -48.99 -58.63
C THR A 2 15.40 -47.72 -58.14
N GLN A 3 16.04 -46.82 -57.39
CA GLN A 3 16.72 -45.57 -57.83
C GLN A 3 15.80 -44.45 -58.38
N PHE A 4 15.77 -43.35 -57.61
CA PHE A 4 15.52 -41.93 -57.91
C PHE A 4 15.00 -41.45 -59.28
N CYS A 5 14.09 -40.46 -59.23
CA CYS A 5 14.19 -39.19 -60.00
C CYS A 5 13.22 -38.13 -59.43
N THR A 6 13.31 -36.80 -59.67
CA THR A 6 14.41 -35.83 -59.50
C THR A 6 13.81 -34.41 -59.42
N VAL A 7 14.50 -33.53 -58.71
CA VAL A 7 14.31 -32.07 -58.49
C VAL A 7 13.99 -31.22 -59.75
N ALA A 8 13.16 -30.18 -59.59
CA ALA A 8 13.22 -28.87 -60.28
C ALA A 8 12.16 -27.90 -59.72
N THR A 9 12.27 -26.57 -59.65
CA THR A 9 13.40 -25.58 -59.63
C THR A 9 12.79 -24.19 -59.33
N THR A 10 13.48 -23.34 -58.53
CA THR A 10 13.51 -21.84 -58.56
C THR A 10 12.16 -21.06 -58.51
N THR A 11 12.05 -19.82 -58.01
CA THR A 11 12.79 -18.60 -58.40
C THR A 11 12.60 -17.48 -57.36
N ASP A 12 13.72 -16.90 -56.89
CA ASP A 12 14.04 -15.48 -56.60
C ASP A 12 13.00 -14.44 -56.10
N TYR A 13 13.39 -13.28 -55.53
CA TYR A 13 14.55 -12.83 -54.74
C TYR A 13 14.26 -11.37 -54.31
N SER A 14 14.65 -10.98 -53.09
CA SER A 14 14.81 -9.60 -52.56
C SER A 14 13.88 -8.43 -52.98
N ALA A 15 13.34 -7.73 -51.98
CA ALA A 15 13.49 -6.28 -51.90
C ALA A 15 13.50 -5.83 -50.43
N PHE A 16 14.61 -5.25 -49.97
CA PHE A 16 14.76 -4.71 -48.62
C PHE A 16 15.28 -3.28 -48.72
N SER A 17 14.47 -2.29 -48.34
CA SER A 17 14.91 -0.93 -48.10
C SER A 17 13.99 -0.29 -47.06
N GLY A 18 14.52 -0.06 -45.85
CA GLY A 18 13.77 0.59 -44.78
C GLY A 18 13.91 2.10 -44.84
N SER A 19 12.98 2.80 -44.17
CA SER A 19 13.37 3.88 -43.26
C SER A 19 12.24 4.28 -42.30
N SER A 20 12.66 4.63 -41.08
CA SER A 20 11.99 5.49 -40.10
C SER A 20 10.49 5.80 -40.22
N CYS A 21 9.71 5.42 -39.20
CA CYS A 21 9.18 6.41 -38.24
C CYS A 21 8.61 5.74 -36.97
N ARG A 22 8.72 6.43 -35.83
CA ARG A 22 8.11 6.03 -34.55
C ARG A 22 6.67 6.56 -34.44
N PRO A 23 5.84 6.02 -33.53
CA PRO A 23 4.40 6.22 -33.55
C PRO A 23 3.97 7.52 -32.87
N ASP A 24 2.77 7.99 -33.22
CA ASP A 24 2.09 9.04 -32.47
C ASP A 24 0.67 8.59 -32.09
N PHE A 25 0.27 8.90 -30.85
CA PHE A 25 -0.74 8.15 -30.10
C PHE A 25 -1.90 9.05 -29.69
N ASN A 26 -2.73 9.51 -30.64
CA ASN A 26 -3.92 10.30 -30.30
C ASN A 26 -4.98 10.45 -31.41
N ARG A 27 -5.94 9.51 -31.52
CA ARG A 27 -7.31 9.81 -32.01
C ARG A 27 -8.32 8.66 -31.84
N PHE A 28 -9.03 8.63 -30.71
CA PHE A 28 -10.35 7.99 -30.65
C PHE A 28 -11.23 8.74 -29.63
N ILE A 29 -12.01 9.69 -30.12
CA ILE A 29 -13.10 10.34 -29.38
C ILE A 29 -14.38 10.18 -30.17
N LEU A 30 -15.32 9.45 -29.56
CA LEU A 30 -16.78 9.55 -29.63
C LEU A 30 -17.42 9.86 -31.01
N HIS A 31 -18.16 8.88 -31.52
CA HIS A 31 -19.34 9.11 -32.37
C HIS A 31 -20.59 8.62 -31.64
N THR A 32 -21.42 9.55 -31.18
CA THR A 32 -22.74 9.29 -30.58
C THR A 32 -23.83 9.47 -31.64
N ASP A 33 -24.60 8.43 -31.92
CA ASP A 33 -25.75 8.44 -32.85
C ASP A 33 -26.90 9.30 -32.28
N PRO A 34 -27.40 10.33 -32.99
CA PRO A 34 -28.44 11.21 -32.48
C PRO A 34 -29.84 10.83 -33.02
N ARG A 35 -30.66 10.12 -32.23
CA ARG A 35 -32.08 9.87 -32.58
C ARG A 35 -33.07 10.11 -31.43
N MET A 36 -33.93 11.11 -31.69
CA MET A 36 -35.28 11.34 -31.15
C MET A 36 -35.47 11.69 -29.65
N PRO A 37 -35.83 12.94 -29.34
CA PRO A 37 -36.61 13.29 -28.15
C PRO A 37 -38.13 13.06 -28.36
N PRO A 38 -38.93 12.86 -27.29
CA PRO A 38 -40.38 12.71 -27.38
C PRO A 38 -41.12 14.02 -27.71
N LYS A 39 -42.33 13.89 -28.28
CA LYS A 39 -43.17 15.01 -28.78
C LYS A 39 -43.79 15.86 -27.65
N PRO A 40 -44.07 17.16 -27.91
CA PRO A 40 -44.68 18.05 -26.93
C PRO A 40 -46.21 17.88 -26.86
N VAL A 41 -46.77 18.06 -25.66
CA VAL A 41 -48.21 18.26 -25.44
C VAL A 41 -48.43 19.67 -24.90
N ALA A 42 -49.22 20.47 -25.61
CA ALA A 42 -49.57 21.83 -25.19
C ALA A 42 -51.04 21.93 -24.78
N LYS A 43 -51.31 22.55 -23.62
CA LYS A 43 -52.55 23.29 -23.33
C LYS A 43 -52.30 24.40 -22.29
N LYS A 44 -53.20 25.38 -22.30
CA LYS A 44 -52.99 26.79 -21.90
C LYS A 44 -53.52 27.08 -20.44
N PRO A 45 -53.67 28.33 -19.92
CA PRO A 45 -53.05 28.73 -18.65
C PRO A 45 -54.03 29.25 -17.56
N ALA A 46 -53.53 29.58 -16.37
CA ALA A 46 -54.22 30.53 -15.47
C ALA A 46 -53.28 31.23 -14.44
N ALA A 47 -53.47 32.55 -14.31
CA ALA A 47 -53.31 33.42 -13.13
C ALA A 47 -52.02 33.45 -12.25
N LYS A 48 -51.30 34.60 -12.33
CA LYS A 48 -50.70 35.33 -11.18
C LYS A 48 -51.84 35.98 -10.34
N PRO A 49 -51.68 36.42 -9.06
CA PRO A 49 -50.65 37.34 -8.52
C PRO A 49 -50.08 36.89 -7.14
N ALA A 50 -49.22 37.55 -6.35
CA ALA A 50 -48.16 38.57 -6.44
C ALA A 50 -47.98 39.19 -5.02
N ALA A 51 -46.77 39.18 -4.45
CA ALA A 51 -46.22 40.08 -3.40
C ALA A 51 -44.71 39.73 -3.26
N LYS A 52 -43.69 40.62 -3.32
CA LYS A 52 -43.37 41.81 -2.50
C LYS A 52 -43.21 41.43 -1.00
N THR A 53 -42.15 41.79 -0.26
CA THR A 53 -41.24 42.96 -0.38
C THR A 53 -39.87 42.70 0.33
N ALA A 54 -38.77 43.15 -0.31
CA ALA A 54 -37.60 43.94 0.19
C ALA A 54 -36.93 43.68 1.58
N VAL A 55 -35.58 43.59 1.67
CA VAL A 55 -34.57 44.64 2.11
C VAL A 55 -34.55 44.86 3.64
N SER A 56 -33.46 44.99 4.42
CA SER A 56 -32.00 45.30 4.30
C SER A 56 -31.24 44.62 5.48
N GLY A 57 -29.91 44.68 5.70
CA GLY A 57 -28.76 45.23 4.96
C GLY A 57 -27.44 45.20 5.79
N ALA A 58 -26.31 45.51 5.14
CA ALA A 58 -24.97 45.96 5.60
C ALA A 58 -24.43 45.58 7.02
N LYS A 59 -23.28 44.90 7.20
CA LYS A 59 -21.83 45.14 6.88
C LYS A 59 -20.99 45.69 8.09
N PRO A 60 -19.65 45.46 8.15
CA PRO A 60 -18.88 45.51 9.41
C PRO A 60 -17.91 46.70 9.59
N GLY A 61 -17.36 46.81 10.81
CA GLY A 61 -16.20 47.62 11.25
C GLY A 61 -16.15 47.64 12.79
N ALA A 62 -15.04 47.92 13.50
CA ALA A 62 -13.63 48.09 13.15
C ALA A 62 -12.75 47.91 14.42
N LYS A 63 -11.42 47.80 14.27
CA LYS A 63 -10.41 48.01 15.34
C LYS A 63 -9.97 49.50 15.31
N PRO A 64 -9.49 50.15 16.39
CA PRO A 64 -8.06 49.98 16.78
C PRO A 64 -7.67 50.27 18.26
N ALA A 65 -6.42 49.87 18.59
CA ALA A 65 -5.42 50.47 19.51
C ALA A 65 -5.70 50.81 21.01
N GLY A 66 -4.73 50.47 21.89
CA GLY A 66 -4.56 51.11 23.20
C GLY A 66 -3.59 50.46 24.23
N ALA A 67 -2.44 51.11 24.47
CA ALA A 67 -1.57 51.04 25.68
C ALA A 67 -0.61 49.84 25.96
N LYS A 68 0.46 50.15 26.72
CA LYS A 68 1.69 49.36 27.01
C LYS A 68 1.92 49.20 28.53
N THR A 69 2.67 48.17 28.95
CA THR A 69 3.91 48.17 29.81
C THR A 69 4.17 46.73 30.30
N THR A 70 5.29 46.03 30.04
CA THR A 70 6.71 46.16 30.50
C THR A 70 6.93 46.13 32.02
N THR A 71 7.37 44.99 32.59
CA THR A 71 8.69 44.84 33.27
C THR A 71 8.94 43.42 33.84
N LYS A 72 10.20 42.97 33.71
CA LYS A 72 10.90 41.84 34.39
C LYS A 72 12.38 42.24 34.30
N PRO A 73 13.23 42.19 35.36
CA PRO A 73 13.91 40.93 35.72
C PRO A 73 14.47 40.77 37.16
N THR A 74 15.07 39.59 37.41
CA THR A 74 16.18 39.26 38.37
C THR A 74 15.90 39.35 39.89
N ALA A 75 16.53 38.56 40.78
CA ALA A 75 17.52 37.46 40.63
C ALA A 75 17.46 36.42 41.78
N LYS A 76 18.11 35.26 41.56
CA LYS A 76 18.49 34.22 42.55
C LYS A 76 19.72 34.72 43.36
N PRO A 77 20.08 34.16 44.55
CA PRO A 77 20.91 32.93 44.55
C PRO A 77 20.65 31.95 45.71
N ALA A 78 21.20 30.74 45.59
CA ALA A 78 21.38 29.75 46.68
C ALA A 78 22.88 29.65 47.04
N PRO A 79 23.22 29.09 48.21
CA PRO A 79 23.99 27.83 48.25
C PRO A 79 23.49 26.90 49.40
N LYS A 80 24.01 25.70 49.70
CA LYS A 80 25.29 25.04 49.36
C LYS A 80 25.11 23.50 49.40
N ALA A 81 26.04 22.75 48.77
CA ALA A 81 26.01 21.29 48.66
C ALA A 81 26.57 20.55 49.90
N THR A 82 26.30 19.24 49.97
CA THR A 82 27.20 18.26 50.60
C THR A 82 27.20 16.96 49.79
N GLU A 83 28.39 16.46 49.44
CA GLU A 83 28.63 15.21 48.72
C GLU A 83 28.88 14.05 49.70
N THR A 84 28.55 12.80 49.33
CA THR A 84 29.42 11.65 49.64
C THR A 84 29.05 10.38 48.84
N LYS A 85 30.07 9.69 48.32
CA LYS A 85 30.04 8.35 47.67
C LYS A 85 31.38 7.68 48.00
N PRO A 86 31.42 6.47 48.61
CA PRO A 86 31.73 5.18 47.93
C PRO A 86 30.73 4.06 48.34
N GLU A 87 30.75 2.80 47.89
CA GLU A 87 31.44 2.05 46.81
C GLU A 87 30.46 0.91 46.35
N ALA A 88 30.32 0.62 45.05
CA ALA A 88 30.94 -0.48 44.28
C ALA A 88 30.32 -1.91 44.38
N LYS A 89 30.22 -2.54 43.19
CA LYS A 89 29.99 -3.97 42.88
C LYS A 89 28.62 -4.58 43.19
N LYS A 90 27.78 -4.67 42.15
CA LYS A 90 27.67 -5.90 41.35
C LYS A 90 27.12 -5.62 39.95
N GLU A 91 27.79 -6.15 38.94
CA GLU A 91 27.21 -6.34 37.61
C GLU A 91 26.10 -7.42 37.72
N PRO A 92 25.04 -7.27 36.93
CA PRO A 92 24.62 -8.41 36.13
C PRO A 92 24.78 -8.08 34.63
N GLU A 93 25.62 -8.90 34.00
CA GLU A 93 25.31 -9.54 32.73
C GLU A 93 24.70 -8.65 31.63
N LYS A 94 25.58 -8.21 30.74
CA LYS A 94 25.28 -7.51 29.50
C LYS A 94 24.49 -8.42 28.55
N VAL A 95 23.19 -8.58 28.79
CA VAL A 95 22.26 -9.09 27.79
C VAL A 95 22.36 -8.13 26.60
N ALA A 96 22.95 -8.61 25.51
CA ALA A 96 22.98 -7.91 24.24
C ALA A 96 21.60 -8.00 23.60
N GLU A 97 20.61 -7.36 24.22
CA GLU A 97 19.33 -7.07 23.60
C GLU A 97 19.58 -6.02 22.52
N ALA A 98 19.96 -6.50 21.33
CA ALA A 98 19.91 -5.71 20.13
C ALA A 98 18.43 -5.33 19.92
N PRO A 99 18.05 -4.04 20.05
CA PRO A 99 16.68 -3.66 19.77
C PRO A 99 16.41 -3.98 18.30
N PRO A 100 15.33 -4.70 17.94
CA PRO A 100 14.94 -4.81 16.55
C PRO A 100 14.68 -3.38 16.04
N ALA A 101 15.56 -2.91 15.16
CA ALA A 101 15.79 -1.49 14.93
C ALA A 101 14.61 -0.83 14.21
N GLY A 102 13.63 -0.38 15.00
CA GLY A 102 12.52 0.40 14.49
C GLY A 102 12.96 1.78 14.02
N ILE A 103 12.40 2.23 12.90
CA ILE A 103 12.55 3.62 12.44
C ILE A 103 11.29 4.42 12.77
N ASN A 104 11.47 5.66 13.20
CA ASN A 104 10.38 6.63 13.33
C ASN A 104 10.43 7.58 12.12
N ILE A 105 9.31 7.76 11.43
CA ILE A 105 9.22 8.52 10.19
C ILE A 105 7.94 9.36 10.16
N ASN A 106 7.93 10.44 9.38
CA ASN A 106 6.70 11.17 9.13
C ASN A 106 5.87 10.48 8.03
N ILE A 107 4.54 10.63 8.08
CA ILE A 107 3.62 10.07 7.06
C ILE A 107 4.01 10.44 5.61
N LYS A 108 4.61 11.62 5.39
CA LYS A 108 5.08 12.05 4.05
C LYS A 108 6.23 11.20 3.49
N GLU A 109 7.02 10.60 4.36
CA GLU A 109 8.20 9.79 4.02
C GLU A 109 7.83 8.32 3.81
N LEU A 110 6.67 7.87 4.32
CA LEU A 110 6.20 6.49 4.28
C LEU A 110 6.28 5.85 2.89
N ALA A 111 5.88 6.59 1.84
CA ALA A 111 5.93 6.09 0.47
C ALA A 111 7.37 5.87 -0.04
N GLY A 112 8.31 6.74 0.34
CA GLY A 112 9.72 6.58 0.01
C GLY A 112 10.34 5.40 0.75
N VAL A 113 10.06 5.28 2.04
CA VAL A 113 10.57 4.21 2.91
C VAL A 113 10.08 2.83 2.49
N LEU A 114 8.81 2.71 2.07
CA LEU A 114 8.22 1.43 1.66
C LEU A 114 8.50 1.07 0.20
N PHE A 115 8.40 2.03 -0.74
CA PHE A 115 8.33 1.72 -2.17
C PHE A 115 9.49 2.26 -3.01
N ALA A 116 10.33 3.18 -2.50
CA ALA A 116 11.48 3.67 -3.27
C ALA A 116 12.70 2.77 -3.05
N GLU A 117 13.34 2.33 -4.13
CA GLU A 117 14.55 1.49 -4.08
C GLU A 117 15.73 2.19 -3.37
N GLU A 118 15.80 3.52 -3.47
CA GLU A 118 16.97 4.33 -3.07
C GLU A 118 17.17 4.44 -1.55
N ASN A 119 16.17 4.10 -0.73
CA ASN A 119 16.23 4.23 0.74
C ASN A 119 15.52 3.10 1.50
N ASN A 120 15.34 1.93 0.87
CA ASN A 120 14.49 0.86 1.40
C ASN A 120 15.16 0.04 2.53
N LYS A 121 15.30 0.67 3.71
CA LYS A 121 15.81 0.05 4.96
C LYS A 121 15.06 -1.23 5.32
N VAL A 122 13.78 -1.30 4.95
CA VAL A 122 12.91 -2.48 5.13
C VAL A 122 13.42 -3.66 4.30
N ARG A 123 13.62 -3.48 2.99
CA ARG A 123 14.22 -4.52 2.12
C ARG A 123 15.63 -4.90 2.56
N ALA A 124 16.45 -3.94 2.96
CA ALA A 124 17.79 -4.19 3.48
C ALA A 124 17.79 -5.01 4.80
N SER A 125 16.70 -4.96 5.58
CA SER A 125 16.53 -5.79 6.78
C SER A 125 16.15 -7.24 6.48
N GLY A 126 15.75 -7.59 5.24
CA GLY A 126 15.22 -8.92 4.89
C GLY A 126 13.91 -9.28 5.62
N LYS A 127 13.23 -8.31 6.24
CA LYS A 127 12.02 -8.51 7.04
C LYS A 127 10.89 -7.65 6.50
N TRP A 128 9.66 -8.13 6.63
CA TRP A 128 8.47 -7.36 6.29
C TRP A 128 8.23 -6.18 7.24
N PRO A 129 7.70 -5.04 6.76
CA PRO A 129 7.39 -3.89 7.59
C PRO A 129 6.14 -4.10 8.45
N LEU A 130 6.25 -3.72 9.72
CA LEU A 130 5.13 -3.53 10.66
C LEU A 130 4.97 -2.03 10.90
N LEU A 131 3.89 -1.45 10.39
CA LEU A 131 3.53 -0.05 10.61
C LEU A 131 2.83 0.11 11.96
N VAL A 132 3.44 0.88 12.86
CA VAL A 132 2.86 1.30 14.14
C VAL A 132 2.38 2.73 13.97
N ASP A 133 1.06 2.89 13.85
CA ASP A 133 0.42 4.17 13.56
C ASP A 133 -0.84 4.37 14.42
N PRO A 134 -0.68 4.94 15.63
CA PRO A 134 -1.80 5.30 16.50
C PRO A 134 -2.79 6.30 15.89
N SER A 135 -2.42 6.99 14.81
CA SER A 135 -3.30 7.95 14.12
C SER A 135 -4.21 7.31 13.05
N GLY A 136 -3.86 6.10 12.58
CA GLY A 136 -4.56 5.39 11.49
C GLY A 136 -4.48 6.06 10.11
N ILE A 137 -3.65 7.10 9.95
CA ILE A 137 -3.49 7.83 8.69
C ILE A 137 -2.81 6.97 7.62
N SER A 138 -1.88 6.09 8.00
CA SER A 138 -1.14 5.19 7.11
C SER A 138 -2.03 4.15 6.42
N GLY A 139 -2.98 3.54 7.15
CA GLY A 139 -3.98 2.64 6.55
C GLY A 139 -4.84 3.37 5.51
N THR A 140 -5.26 4.60 5.83
CA THR A 140 -6.00 5.47 4.89
C THR A 140 -5.14 5.85 3.68
N PHE A 141 -3.88 6.22 3.89
CA PHE A 141 -2.91 6.55 2.84
C PHE A 141 -2.66 5.36 1.90
N LEU A 142 -2.50 4.16 2.45
CA LEU A 142 -2.29 2.94 1.68
C LEU A 142 -3.56 2.53 0.91
N LYS A 143 -4.77 2.76 1.42
CA LYS A 143 -6.03 2.57 0.65
C LYS A 143 -6.12 3.44 -0.62
N TYR A 144 -5.52 4.63 -0.62
CA TYR A 144 -5.41 5.47 -1.82
C TYR A 144 -4.22 5.08 -2.72
N ARG A 145 -3.40 4.10 -2.31
CA ARG A 145 -2.34 3.51 -3.12
C ARG A 145 -2.83 2.23 -3.79
N HIS A 146 -2.17 1.83 -4.87
CA HIS A 146 -2.50 0.63 -5.63
C HIS A 146 -1.94 -0.63 -4.93
N VAL A 147 -2.52 -0.96 -3.77
CA VAL A 147 -2.19 -2.13 -2.94
C VAL A 147 -3.42 -3.01 -2.76
N ASN A 148 -3.23 -4.26 -2.37
CA ASN A 148 -4.33 -5.11 -1.92
C ASN A 148 -4.42 -4.97 -0.41
N TYR A 149 -5.50 -4.37 0.08
CA TYR A 149 -5.74 -4.11 1.50
C TYR A 149 -6.80 -5.05 2.05
N ILE A 150 -6.57 -5.58 3.25
CA ILE A 150 -7.48 -6.43 4.03
C ILE A 150 -7.64 -5.79 5.42
N ASP A 151 -8.86 -5.46 5.81
CA ASP A 151 -9.19 -5.15 7.20
C ASP A 151 -9.36 -6.46 7.98
N ALA A 152 -8.44 -6.78 8.88
CA ALA A 152 -8.52 -8.02 9.65
C ALA A 152 -9.76 -8.05 10.57
N PHE A 153 -10.28 -6.88 10.97
CA PHE A 153 -11.46 -6.76 11.81
C PHE A 153 -12.77 -7.03 11.05
N ASN A 154 -12.74 -7.04 9.71
CA ASN A 154 -13.90 -7.38 8.87
C ASN A 154 -13.90 -8.90 8.54
N PRO A 155 -14.82 -9.70 9.12
CA PRO A 155 -14.85 -11.15 8.85
C PRO A 155 -15.05 -11.47 7.36
N SER A 156 -15.74 -10.61 6.62
CA SER A 156 -16.00 -10.81 5.18
C SER A 156 -14.76 -10.65 4.31
N GLU A 157 -13.73 -9.94 4.79
CA GLU A 157 -12.43 -9.81 4.13
C GLU A 157 -11.44 -10.90 4.60
N MET A 158 -11.63 -11.41 5.82
CA MET A 158 -10.86 -12.52 6.40
C MET A 158 -11.34 -13.92 6.02
N GLU A 159 -12.32 -14.03 5.10
CA GLU A 159 -12.67 -15.30 4.46
C GLU A 159 -11.46 -15.87 3.70
N PRO A 160 -11.14 -17.18 3.81
CA PRO A 160 -9.90 -17.75 3.27
C PRO A 160 -9.78 -17.56 1.75
N ASP A 161 -10.88 -17.65 1.00
CA ASP A 161 -10.85 -17.39 -0.45
C ASP A 161 -10.67 -15.90 -0.80
N ARG A 162 -11.09 -14.96 0.06
CA ARG A 162 -10.83 -13.52 -0.14
C ARG A 162 -9.35 -13.22 0.08
N ILE A 163 -8.79 -13.71 1.18
CA ILE A 163 -7.35 -13.60 1.48
C ILE A 163 -6.52 -14.24 0.36
N ARG A 164 -6.87 -15.45 -0.09
CA ARG A 164 -6.17 -16.17 -1.18
C ARG A 164 -6.14 -15.36 -2.47
N MET A 165 -7.28 -14.81 -2.89
CA MET A 165 -7.36 -13.98 -4.11
C MET A 165 -6.60 -12.66 -3.97
N ALA A 166 -6.64 -12.03 -2.78
CA ALA A 166 -5.86 -10.83 -2.48
C ALA A 166 -4.35 -11.11 -2.50
N LEU A 167 -3.90 -12.27 -2.00
CA LEU A 167 -2.50 -12.71 -2.07
C LEU A 167 -2.06 -13.03 -3.50
N LEU A 168 -2.84 -13.82 -4.26
CA LEU A 168 -2.57 -14.11 -5.67
C LEU A 168 -2.45 -12.82 -6.51
N GLY A 169 -3.37 -11.87 -6.33
CA GLY A 169 -3.32 -10.57 -7.00
C GLY A 169 -2.16 -9.69 -6.55
N ALA A 170 -1.70 -9.81 -5.31
CA ALA A 170 -0.55 -9.06 -4.83
C ALA A 170 0.75 -9.62 -5.43
N LEU A 171 0.91 -10.95 -5.43
CA LEU A 171 2.05 -11.64 -6.02
C LEU A 171 2.13 -11.39 -7.55
N LYS A 172 1.07 -11.68 -8.30
CA LYS A 172 1.08 -11.59 -9.77
C LYS A 172 1.30 -10.18 -10.30
N PHE A 173 0.69 -9.19 -9.67
CA PHE A 173 0.77 -7.78 -10.10
C PHE A 173 1.80 -6.97 -9.31
N ALA A 174 2.71 -7.64 -8.58
CA ALA A 174 3.79 -7.00 -7.83
C ALA A 174 3.32 -5.89 -6.86
N LYS A 175 2.13 -6.05 -6.28
CA LYS A 175 1.55 -5.09 -5.33
C LYS A 175 1.91 -5.49 -3.90
N ALA A 176 1.83 -4.52 -2.99
CA ALA A 176 1.84 -4.85 -1.58
C ALA A 176 0.52 -5.52 -1.17
N LEU A 177 0.60 -6.53 -0.31
CA LEU A 177 -0.52 -7.05 0.49
C LEU A 177 -0.45 -6.39 1.87
N VAL A 178 -1.49 -5.67 2.24
CA VAL A 178 -1.60 -4.93 3.49
C VAL A 178 -2.69 -5.55 4.34
N VAL A 179 -2.36 -5.95 5.58
CA VAL A 179 -3.34 -6.42 6.56
C VAL A 179 -3.35 -5.45 7.75
N ASP A 180 -4.51 -4.84 8.00
CA ASP A 180 -4.69 -3.89 9.10
C ASP A 180 -5.35 -4.59 10.29
N MET A 181 -4.64 -4.68 11.41
CA MET A 181 -5.11 -5.29 12.65
C MET A 181 -5.88 -4.28 13.53
N ASN A 182 -5.97 -3.01 13.11
CA ASN A 182 -6.54 -1.92 13.89
C ASN A 182 -5.90 -1.82 15.29
N GLU A 183 -6.70 -1.62 16.33
CA GLU A 183 -6.27 -1.34 17.70
C GLU A 183 -5.97 -2.60 18.53
N VAL A 184 -6.28 -3.79 18.00
CA VAL A 184 -6.15 -5.08 18.69
C VAL A 184 -5.04 -5.89 18.02
N ASP A 185 -4.20 -6.58 18.80
CA ASP A 185 -3.29 -7.56 18.20
C ASP A 185 -4.10 -8.79 17.75
N MET A 186 -4.31 -8.89 16.44
CA MET A 186 -5.06 -9.98 15.81
C MET A 186 -4.14 -10.93 15.04
N PHE A 187 -2.83 -10.88 15.30
CA PHE A 187 -1.84 -11.63 14.52
C PHE A 187 -2.12 -13.13 14.50
N ASP A 188 -2.47 -13.74 15.63
CA ASP A 188 -2.79 -15.17 15.72
C ASP A 188 -4.05 -15.54 14.90
N THR A 189 -5.05 -14.66 14.87
CA THR A 189 -6.24 -14.82 14.01
C THR A 189 -5.86 -14.73 12.53
N VAL A 190 -4.98 -13.80 12.16
CA VAL A 190 -4.46 -13.68 10.78
C VAL A 190 -3.68 -14.94 10.42
N VAL A 191 -2.76 -15.42 11.26
CA VAL A 191 -2.00 -16.67 11.06
C VAL A 191 -2.97 -17.83 10.80
N THR A 192 -3.97 -18.02 11.67
CA THR A 192 -4.98 -19.09 11.56
C THR A 192 -5.73 -19.02 10.21
N ARG A 193 -6.18 -17.84 9.79
CA ARG A 193 -6.90 -17.65 8.52
C ARG A 193 -6.02 -17.87 7.29
N PHE A 194 -4.73 -17.60 7.36
CA PHE A 194 -3.79 -17.93 6.29
C PHE A 194 -3.48 -19.45 6.26
N GLU A 195 -3.43 -20.12 7.42
CA GLU A 195 -3.27 -21.58 7.50
C GLU A 195 -4.49 -22.37 6.96
N GLU A 196 -5.71 -21.83 7.09
CA GLU A 196 -6.93 -22.38 6.49
C GLU A 196 -6.85 -22.47 4.96
N ILE A 197 -6.05 -21.61 4.31
CA ILE A 197 -5.82 -21.64 2.85
C ILE A 197 -4.80 -22.72 2.50
N GLN A 198 -3.67 -22.72 3.19
CA GLN A 198 -2.59 -23.68 3.00
C GLN A 198 -1.75 -23.73 4.29
N LYS A 199 -1.49 -24.93 4.81
CA LYS A 199 -0.68 -25.10 6.03
C LYS A 199 0.72 -24.51 5.86
N GLY A 200 1.17 -23.74 6.86
CA GLY A 200 2.46 -23.03 6.82
C GLY A 200 2.52 -21.88 5.80
N LEU A 201 1.38 -21.39 5.28
CA LEU A 201 1.37 -20.25 4.35
C LEU A 201 1.95 -18.98 4.99
N MET A 202 1.64 -18.73 6.26
CA MET A 202 2.13 -17.54 6.96
C MET A 202 3.65 -17.59 7.16
N ASP A 203 4.21 -18.75 7.48
CA ASP A 203 5.67 -18.95 7.55
C ASP A 203 6.32 -18.74 6.17
N LYS A 204 5.73 -19.31 5.10
CA LYS A 204 6.21 -19.10 3.72
C LYS A 204 6.20 -17.62 3.33
N ILE A 205 5.22 -16.85 3.79
CA ILE A 205 5.18 -15.39 3.59
C ILE A 205 6.31 -14.74 4.38
N MET A 206 6.43 -15.01 5.69
CA MET A 206 7.43 -14.39 6.56
C MET A 206 8.87 -14.67 6.11
N ASP A 207 9.17 -15.91 5.71
CA ASP A 207 10.48 -16.33 5.19
C ASP A 207 10.70 -15.95 3.71
N GLN A 208 9.75 -15.24 3.09
CA GLN A 208 9.75 -14.80 1.69
C GLN A 208 9.82 -15.96 0.66
N SER A 209 9.77 -17.22 1.08
CA SER A 209 9.74 -18.39 0.19
C SER A 209 8.48 -18.49 -0.67
N ILE A 210 7.42 -17.73 -0.33
CA ILE A 210 6.22 -17.54 -1.14
C ILE A 210 6.50 -16.92 -2.52
N LEU A 211 7.67 -16.29 -2.72
CA LEU A 211 8.05 -15.60 -3.95
C LEU A 211 8.44 -16.53 -5.13
N THR A 212 8.21 -17.84 -5.03
CA THR A 212 8.47 -18.80 -6.10
C THR A 212 7.19 -19.12 -6.90
N ILE A 213 7.36 -19.39 -8.20
CA ILE A 213 6.24 -19.75 -9.09
C ILE A 213 5.53 -21.03 -8.64
N ASP A 214 6.24 -21.98 -8.05
CA ASP A 214 5.64 -23.23 -7.57
C ASP A 214 4.73 -23.01 -6.35
N ASN A 215 5.15 -22.14 -5.41
CA ASN A 215 4.29 -21.73 -4.30
C ASN A 215 3.14 -20.80 -4.74
N TYR A 216 3.32 -20.02 -5.81
CA TYR A 216 2.21 -19.28 -6.42
C TYR A 216 1.17 -20.23 -7.04
N LYS A 217 1.62 -21.22 -7.83
CA LYS A 217 0.75 -22.22 -8.46
C LYS A 217 -0.03 -23.05 -7.43
N SER A 218 0.57 -23.37 -6.27
CA SER A 218 -0.12 -24.13 -5.23
C SER A 218 -1.26 -23.36 -4.53
N LEU A 219 -1.36 -22.04 -4.72
CA LEU A 219 -2.47 -21.20 -4.24
C LEU A 219 -3.62 -21.06 -5.25
N MET A 220 -3.42 -21.47 -6.50
CA MET A 220 -4.48 -21.43 -7.51
C MET A 220 -5.50 -22.55 -7.26
N LYS A 221 -6.77 -22.28 -7.60
CA LYS A 221 -7.88 -23.25 -7.55
C LYS A 221 -8.51 -23.39 -8.94
N ASP A 222 -9.11 -24.54 -9.20
CA ASP A 222 -9.91 -24.77 -10.40
C ASP A 222 -11.10 -23.79 -10.44
N GLY A 223 -11.21 -23.02 -11.52
CA GLY A 223 -12.23 -21.98 -11.68
C GLY A 223 -11.79 -20.56 -11.26
N ASP A 224 -10.55 -20.35 -10.86
CA ASP A 224 -9.98 -19.00 -10.75
C ASP A 224 -10.00 -18.29 -12.13
N PRO A 225 -10.09 -16.95 -12.18
CA PRO A 225 -10.07 -16.21 -13.43
C PRO A 225 -8.76 -16.44 -14.23
N PRO A 226 -8.80 -16.52 -15.57
CA PRO A 226 -7.63 -16.80 -16.39
C PRO A 226 -6.55 -15.70 -16.30
N GLU A 227 -6.91 -14.52 -15.78
CA GLU A 227 -5.94 -13.46 -15.47
C GLU A 227 -4.93 -13.86 -14.38
N PHE A 228 -5.15 -14.95 -13.63
CA PHE A 228 -4.21 -15.51 -12.64
C PHE A 228 -3.32 -16.63 -13.20
N GLU A 229 -3.64 -17.21 -14.36
CA GLU A 229 -2.87 -18.30 -14.96
C GLU A 229 -1.42 -17.92 -15.27
N VAL A 230 -0.50 -18.87 -15.08
CA VAL A 230 0.93 -18.68 -15.36
C VAL A 230 1.18 -18.97 -16.84
N ASP A 231 1.41 -17.90 -17.62
CA ASP A 231 1.85 -18.00 -19.01
C ASP A 231 3.28 -18.59 -19.07
N PRO A 232 3.51 -19.77 -19.69
CA PRO A 232 4.83 -20.38 -19.77
C PRO A 232 5.88 -19.48 -20.42
N HIS A 233 5.48 -18.63 -21.38
CA HIS A 233 6.37 -17.73 -22.10
C HIS A 233 6.71 -16.45 -21.30
N LYS A 234 6.01 -16.17 -20.20
CA LYS A 234 6.25 -14.98 -19.34
C LYS A 234 6.62 -15.34 -17.90
N THR A 235 6.89 -16.62 -17.61
CA THR A 235 7.21 -17.09 -16.25
C THR A 235 8.42 -16.34 -15.64
N TYR A 236 9.46 -16.09 -16.43
CA TYR A 236 10.65 -15.34 -15.98
C TYR A 236 10.34 -13.88 -15.59
N LEU A 237 9.48 -13.19 -16.35
CA LEU A 237 9.02 -11.83 -16.01
C LEU A 237 8.22 -11.83 -14.72
N MET A 238 7.40 -12.87 -14.51
CA MET A 238 6.62 -13.02 -13.29
C MET A 238 7.51 -13.27 -12.07
N GLU A 239 8.58 -14.07 -12.20
CA GLU A 239 9.58 -14.25 -11.14
C GLU A 239 10.33 -12.95 -10.80
N GLU A 240 10.61 -12.11 -11.80
CA GLU A 240 11.24 -10.81 -11.59
C GLU A 240 10.30 -9.80 -10.92
N THR A 241 9.04 -9.72 -11.36
CA THR A 241 8.06 -8.79 -10.77
C THR A 241 7.60 -9.25 -9.38
N MET A 242 7.47 -10.55 -9.13
CA MET A 242 7.13 -11.08 -7.80
C MET A 242 8.14 -10.65 -6.73
N LYS A 243 9.42 -10.43 -7.05
CA LYS A 243 10.43 -9.90 -6.09
C LYS A 243 10.09 -8.50 -5.56
N GLN A 244 9.20 -7.77 -6.21
CA GLN A 244 8.73 -6.46 -5.75
C GLN A 244 7.52 -6.55 -4.79
N PHE A 245 6.89 -7.72 -4.66
CA PHE A 245 5.84 -7.97 -3.67
C PHE A 245 6.29 -7.57 -2.27
N MET A 246 5.34 -7.08 -1.48
CA MET A 246 5.61 -6.71 -0.10
C MET A 246 4.41 -7.04 0.79
N PHE A 247 4.64 -7.81 1.84
CA PHE A 247 3.66 -8.01 2.90
C PHE A 247 3.80 -6.89 3.94
N ILE A 248 2.71 -6.25 4.35
CA ILE A 248 2.71 -5.15 5.33
C ILE A 248 1.66 -5.45 6.40
N LEU A 249 2.04 -5.38 7.67
CA LEU A 249 1.08 -5.31 8.77
C LEU A 249 0.92 -3.88 9.24
N ILE A 250 -0.30 -3.48 9.59
CA ILE A 250 -0.61 -2.20 10.25
C ILE A 250 -1.21 -2.48 11.62
N THR A 251 -0.82 -1.71 12.62
CA THR A 251 -1.50 -1.64 13.91
C THR A 251 -1.59 -0.20 14.41
N LYS A 252 -2.70 0.11 15.06
CA LYS A 252 -2.93 1.35 15.82
C LYS A 252 -2.50 1.22 17.28
N SER A 253 -2.19 0.00 17.76
CA SER A 253 -1.61 -0.18 19.08
C SER A 253 -0.23 0.50 19.13
N PRO A 254 0.02 1.46 20.04
CA PRO A 254 1.33 2.09 20.19
C PRO A 254 2.44 1.10 20.56
N GLU A 255 2.06 -0.05 21.13
CA GLU A 255 2.96 -1.10 21.58
C GLU A 255 2.48 -2.46 21.03
N PRO A 256 2.94 -2.88 19.83
CA PRO A 256 2.72 -4.24 19.36
C PRO A 256 3.46 -5.27 20.21
N SER A 257 3.00 -6.52 20.16
CA SER A 257 3.61 -7.64 20.86
C SER A 257 5.10 -7.81 20.55
N MET A 258 5.86 -8.30 21.55
CA MET A 258 7.31 -8.49 21.41
C MET A 258 7.67 -9.50 20.30
N GLU A 259 6.77 -10.43 19.98
CA GLU A 259 6.94 -11.36 18.87
C GLU A 259 6.91 -10.68 17.51
N LEU A 260 5.90 -9.84 17.27
CA LEU A 260 5.79 -9.02 16.06
C LEU A 260 7.02 -8.14 15.88
N LYS A 261 7.45 -7.45 16.95
CA LYS A 261 8.67 -6.61 16.95
C LYS A 261 9.94 -7.41 16.61
N LYS A 262 10.00 -8.72 16.91
CA LYS A 262 11.14 -9.60 16.58
C LYS A 262 11.05 -10.14 15.15
N LYS A 263 9.87 -10.57 14.71
CA LYS A 263 9.60 -11.18 13.40
C LYS A 263 9.69 -10.13 12.27
N MET A 264 9.21 -8.91 12.50
CA MET A 264 9.05 -7.86 11.48
C MET A 264 9.96 -6.65 11.72
N PHE A 265 10.11 -5.79 10.71
CA PHE A 265 10.82 -4.52 10.78
C PHE A 265 9.85 -3.40 11.19
N VAL A 266 10.03 -2.82 12.38
CA VAL A 266 9.10 -1.85 12.94
C VAL A 266 9.26 -0.47 12.29
N VAL A 267 8.16 0.13 11.87
CA VAL A 267 8.10 1.50 11.35
C VAL A 267 7.05 2.26 12.15
N THR A 268 7.49 3.12 13.07
CA THR A 268 6.60 4.00 13.83
C THR A 268 6.33 5.27 13.03
N ILE A 269 5.08 5.74 13.04
CA ILE A 269 4.64 6.94 12.34
C ILE A 269 4.27 8.02 13.37
N GLY A 270 4.80 9.22 13.19
CA GLY A 270 4.59 10.40 14.06
C GLY A 270 4.51 11.74 13.33
#